data_AF-A0A1M8A416-F1
#
_entry.id   AF-A0A1M8A416-F1
#
_cell.length_a   1.000
_cell.length_b   1.000
_cell.length_c   1.000
_cell.angle_alpha   90.00
_cell.angle_beta   90.00
_cell.angle_gamma   90.00
#
_symmetry.space_group_name_H-M   'P 1'
#
loop_
_entity.id
_entity.type
_entity.pdbx_description
1 polymer ?
#
loop_
_entity_poly.entity_id
_entity_poly.type
_entity_poly.pdbx_seq_one_letter_code
_entity_poly.pdbx_strand_id
1 'polypeptide(L)'
;MSNVKDDDPTTQCLALVLEAPPGQQRNVLSDIQGILSSSIDADEVADRARPILEQHAHEQLLYVPIELDGQHDEAILCDAAKRGDVYLHPRLSCQFSYDPIKEAVGAVTACPRPTDTTEKLRAAVDKKLSQYVYQHYQTGLTSTFALGSSIPSVIDEGSVAQPSESDGNETQANEQPEMQNQPSTLCMHIVGNKYNLRNFWAGRWRSTYVVDVNARAFSQARIQIQSHYFENGNVQMFAGCQPDLPTLAVATDDELPEAIFSAIHAYEQAYQDRLYETTNLLRDGTFKALRRTLPITRQKIDWDKVVSYKLGSELANK
;
A
#
# COMPACT_ATOMS: atom_id res chain seq x y z
N MET A 1 -7.10 -0.47 29.90
CA MET A 1 -6.97 0.51 28.80
C MET A 1 -6.11 1.65 29.30
N SER A 2 -4.79 1.48 29.24
CA SER A 2 -3.83 2.53 29.54
C SER A 2 -3.55 3.28 28.24
N ASN A 3 -3.77 4.60 28.24
CA ASN A 3 -3.22 5.53 27.27
C ASN A 3 -1.72 5.25 27.11
N VAL A 4 -1.34 4.52 26.06
CA VAL A 4 0.04 4.43 25.63
C VAL A 4 0.33 5.81 25.04
N LYS A 5 1.24 6.54 25.69
CA LYS A 5 1.72 7.82 25.19
C LYS A 5 2.21 7.61 23.76
N ASP A 6 1.66 8.36 22.81
CA ASP A 6 2.19 8.54 21.44
C ASP A 6 3.60 9.18 21.41
N ASP A 7 4.31 9.20 22.53
CA ASP A 7 5.52 9.99 22.78
C ASP A 7 6.64 9.15 23.42
N ASP A 8 6.62 7.83 23.22
CA ASP A 8 7.75 6.96 23.56
C ASP A 8 8.77 6.93 22.41
N PRO A 9 10.02 7.38 22.64
CA PRO A 9 11.09 7.37 21.62
C PRO A 9 11.30 5.99 20.99
N THR A 10 11.07 4.92 21.74
CA THR A 10 11.15 3.55 21.25
C THR A 10 10.16 3.28 20.12
N THR A 11 8.90 3.64 20.37
CA THR A 11 7.80 3.41 19.42
C THR A 11 8.00 4.28 18.18
N GLN A 12 8.48 5.52 18.35
CA GLN A 12 8.84 6.40 17.23
C GLN A 12 9.99 5.83 16.39
N CYS A 13 11.02 5.26 17.02
CA CYS A 13 12.10 4.57 16.29
C CYS A 13 11.57 3.36 15.52
N LEU A 14 10.70 2.55 16.13
CA LEU A 14 10.10 1.38 15.47
C LEU A 14 9.15 1.77 14.34
N ALA A 15 8.46 2.92 14.44
CA ALA A 15 7.59 3.41 13.38
C ALA A 15 8.32 3.68 12.06
N LEU A 16 9.65 3.86 12.08
CA LEU A 16 10.48 3.95 10.87
C LEU A 16 10.39 2.69 9.99
N VAL A 17 9.97 1.55 10.55
CA VAL A 17 9.71 0.32 9.77
C VAL A 17 8.56 0.51 8.78
N LEU A 18 7.57 1.38 9.06
CA LEU A 18 6.47 1.66 8.13
C LEU A 18 6.99 2.25 6.81
N GLU A 19 8.06 3.03 6.88
CA GLU A 19 8.72 3.68 5.75
C GLU A 19 9.77 2.78 5.06
N ALA A 20 9.91 1.52 5.49
CA ALA A 20 10.91 0.62 4.93
C ALA A 20 10.66 0.39 3.43
N PRO A 21 11.70 0.52 2.58
CA PRO A 21 11.59 0.21 1.16
C PRO A 21 11.22 -1.27 0.91
N PRO A 22 10.64 -1.59 -0.27
CA PRO A 22 10.23 -2.95 -0.58
C PRO A 22 11.41 -3.93 -0.47
N GLY A 23 11.22 -5.01 0.29
CA GLY A 23 12.24 -6.04 0.52
C GLY A 23 13.35 -5.66 1.51
N GLN A 24 13.27 -4.50 2.17
CA GLN A 24 14.32 -4.04 3.11
C GLN A 24 13.83 -3.93 4.56
N GLN A 25 12.57 -4.27 4.83
CA GLN A 25 11.95 -4.23 6.17
C GLN A 25 12.81 -4.92 7.24
N ARG A 26 13.30 -6.14 6.96
CA ARG A 26 14.14 -6.89 7.89
C ARG A 26 15.47 -6.20 8.20
N ASN A 27 16.07 -5.54 7.21
CA ASN A 27 17.29 -4.77 7.40
C ASN A 27 17.02 -3.55 8.28
N VAL A 28 15.96 -2.79 7.98
CA VAL A 28 15.55 -1.62 8.76
C VAL A 28 15.25 -2.00 10.22
N LEU A 29 14.50 -3.08 10.44
CA LEU A 29 14.22 -3.57 11.79
C LEU A 29 15.50 -3.99 12.53
N SER A 30 16.42 -4.68 11.87
CA SER A 30 17.72 -5.05 12.45
C SER A 30 18.56 -3.84 12.82
N ASP A 31 18.55 -2.79 12.00
CA ASP A 31 19.29 -1.55 12.27
C ASP A 31 18.68 -0.81 13.47
N ILE A 32 17.35 -0.73 13.55
CA ILE A 32 16.64 -0.14 14.69
C ILE A 32 16.90 -0.92 15.98
N GLN A 33 16.89 -2.26 15.92
CA GLN A 33 17.27 -3.12 17.05
C GLN A 33 18.70 -2.83 17.52
N GLY A 34 19.64 -2.63 16.58
CA GLY A 34 21.01 -2.23 16.91
C GLY A 34 21.07 -0.89 17.64
N ILE A 35 20.30 0.11 17.18
CA ILE A 35 20.22 1.44 17.81
C ILE A 35 19.62 1.36 19.23
N LEU A 36 18.60 0.53 19.43
CA LEU A 36 17.89 0.41 20.70
C LEU A 36 18.54 -0.56 21.70
N SER A 37 19.58 -1.29 21.27
CA SER A 37 20.21 -2.38 22.04
C SER A 37 20.73 -2.00 23.43
N SER A 38 21.04 -0.72 23.68
CA SER A 38 21.48 -0.23 25.00
C SER A 38 20.35 0.15 25.95
N SER A 39 19.12 0.26 25.44
CA SER A 39 18.00 0.87 26.16
C SER A 39 16.91 -0.13 26.52
N ILE A 40 16.75 -1.21 25.73
CA ILE A 40 15.60 -2.10 25.79
C ILE A 40 16.02 -3.50 25.38
N ASP A 41 15.45 -4.51 26.05
CA ASP A 41 15.70 -5.90 25.73
C ASP A 41 15.04 -6.31 24.40
N ALA A 42 15.62 -7.31 23.73
CA ALA A 42 15.15 -7.76 22.42
C ALA A 42 13.70 -8.26 22.43
N ASP A 43 13.27 -8.90 23.52
CA ASP A 43 11.90 -9.40 23.67
C ASP A 43 10.89 -8.26 23.76
N GLU A 44 11.22 -7.19 24.49
CA GLU A 44 10.37 -6.00 24.58
C GLU A 44 10.31 -5.25 23.25
N VAL A 45 11.43 -5.19 22.50
CA VAL A 45 11.42 -4.65 21.13
C VAL A 45 10.52 -5.48 20.23
N ALA A 46 10.54 -6.81 20.33
CA ALA A 46 9.69 -7.68 19.52
C ALA A 46 8.19 -7.48 19.83
N ASP A 47 7.83 -7.36 21.11
CA ASP A 47 6.45 -7.12 21.53
C ASP A 47 5.92 -5.78 21.02
N ARG A 48 6.75 -4.72 21.09
CA ARG A 48 6.40 -3.37 20.59
C ARG A 48 6.38 -3.28 19.07
N ALA A 49 7.24 -4.04 18.38
CA ALA A 49 7.31 -4.05 16.92
C ALA A 49 6.13 -4.77 16.27
N ARG A 50 5.53 -5.77 16.94
CA ARG A 50 4.46 -6.60 16.38
C ARG A 50 3.31 -5.83 15.72
N PRO A 51 2.63 -4.87 16.37
CA PRO A 51 1.55 -4.11 15.73
C PRO A 51 2.04 -3.25 14.55
N ILE A 52 3.25 -2.71 14.63
CA ILE A 52 3.84 -1.89 13.56
C ILE A 52 4.16 -2.75 12.33
N LEU A 53 4.66 -3.97 12.54
CA LEU A 53 4.93 -4.93 11.48
C LEU A 53 3.65 -5.44 10.83
N GLU A 54 2.57 -5.63 11.61
CA GLU A 54 1.26 -5.99 11.07
C GLU A 54 0.68 -4.85 10.22
N GLN A 55 0.74 -3.60 10.72
CA GLN A 55 0.37 -2.41 9.96
C GLN A 55 1.18 -2.32 8.65
N HIS A 56 2.50 -2.46 8.73
CA HIS A 56 3.36 -2.48 7.54
C HIS A 56 2.92 -3.58 6.56
N ALA A 57 2.64 -4.79 7.04
CA ALA A 57 2.21 -5.90 6.20
C ALA A 57 0.91 -5.58 5.44
N HIS A 58 -0.05 -4.97 6.12
CA HIS A 58 -1.34 -4.57 5.54
C HIS A 58 -1.18 -3.44 4.52
N GLU A 59 -0.53 -2.35 4.91
CA GLU A 59 -0.37 -1.19 4.03
C GLU A 59 0.43 -1.56 2.78
N GLN A 60 1.47 -2.39 2.95
CA GLN A 60 2.34 -2.82 1.86
C GLN A 60 1.80 -4.00 1.06
N LEU A 61 0.62 -4.53 1.41
CA LEU A 61 0.01 -5.71 0.78
C LEU A 61 1.02 -6.86 0.64
N LEU A 62 1.76 -7.14 1.73
CA LEU A 62 2.68 -8.27 1.76
C LEU A 62 1.89 -9.56 1.56
N TYR A 63 2.53 -10.55 0.97
CA TYR A 63 1.91 -11.85 0.75
C TYR A 63 2.77 -12.98 1.26
N VAL A 64 2.10 -14.06 1.66
CA VAL A 64 2.70 -15.23 2.26
C VAL A 64 2.22 -16.50 1.56
N PRO A 65 3.07 -17.51 1.37
CA PRO A 65 2.66 -18.78 0.82
C PRO A 65 1.78 -19.53 1.83
N ILE A 66 0.71 -20.14 1.33
CA ILE A 66 -0.19 -20.98 2.11
C ILE A 66 -0.41 -22.30 1.36
N GLU A 67 -0.67 -23.36 2.13
CA GLU A 67 -0.98 -24.68 1.62
C GLU A 67 -2.17 -25.26 2.39
N LEU A 68 -3.11 -25.84 1.66
CA LEU A 68 -4.21 -26.62 2.22
C LEU A 68 -4.48 -27.82 1.33
N ASP A 69 -4.47 -29.02 1.91
CA ASP A 69 -4.77 -30.28 1.21
C ASP A 69 -3.96 -30.47 -0.10
N GLY A 70 -2.69 -30.06 -0.10
CA GLY A 70 -1.78 -30.14 -1.25
C GLY A 70 -2.00 -29.07 -2.34
N GLN A 71 -2.91 -28.12 -2.13
CA GLN A 71 -3.08 -26.94 -2.97
C GLN A 71 -2.24 -25.79 -2.42
N HIS A 72 -1.38 -25.22 -3.28
CA HIS A 72 -0.55 -24.07 -2.93
C HIS A 72 -1.11 -22.78 -3.51
N ASP A 73 -1.05 -21.72 -2.73
CA ASP A 73 -1.39 -20.37 -3.17
C ASP A 73 -0.64 -19.31 -2.36
N GLU A 74 -0.70 -18.06 -2.79
CA GLU A 74 -0.19 -16.90 -2.04
C GLU A 74 -1.36 -16.06 -1.51
N ALA A 75 -1.34 -15.74 -0.22
CA ALA A 75 -2.35 -14.94 0.46
C ALA A 75 -1.83 -13.54 0.77
N ILE A 76 -2.61 -12.52 0.41
CA ILE A 76 -2.30 -11.11 0.72
C ILE A 76 -2.74 -10.80 2.15
N LEU A 77 -1.80 -10.28 2.96
CA LEU A 77 -2.05 -9.75 4.29
C LEU A 77 -2.63 -8.33 4.15
N CYS A 78 -3.87 -8.15 4.57
CA CYS A 78 -4.58 -6.88 4.47
C CYS A 78 -5.79 -6.85 5.41
N ASP A 79 -6.32 -5.65 5.69
CA ASP A 79 -7.51 -5.47 6.52
C ASP A 79 -8.73 -6.21 5.95
N ALA A 80 -8.86 -6.28 4.62
CA ALA A 80 -9.97 -6.98 3.97
C ALA A 80 -9.96 -8.49 4.28
N ALA A 81 -8.78 -9.08 4.49
CA ALA A 81 -8.59 -10.48 4.84
C ALA A 81 -8.71 -10.74 6.36
N LYS A 82 -8.39 -9.75 7.20
CA LYS A 82 -8.29 -9.90 8.67
C LYS A 82 -9.67 -10.17 9.31
N ARG A 83 -9.75 -11.15 10.20
CA ARG A 83 -10.93 -11.52 11.00
C ARG A 83 -10.48 -11.90 12.42
N GLY A 84 -10.50 -10.93 13.33
CA GLY A 84 -9.89 -11.12 14.65
C GLY A 84 -8.41 -11.45 14.49
N ASP A 85 -7.93 -12.55 15.07
CA ASP A 85 -6.51 -12.93 15.01
C ASP A 85 -6.10 -13.71 13.75
N VAL A 86 -7.05 -14.06 12.87
CA VAL A 86 -6.80 -14.86 11.67
C VAL A 86 -7.05 -14.06 10.39
N TYR A 87 -6.55 -14.57 9.28
CA TYR A 87 -6.72 -14.05 7.93
C TYR A 87 -7.49 -15.04 7.08
N LEU A 88 -8.43 -14.56 6.29
CA LEU A 88 -9.17 -15.36 5.32
C LEU A 88 -8.47 -15.35 3.96
N HIS A 89 -8.40 -16.52 3.33
CA HIS A 89 -8.00 -16.67 1.93
C HIS A 89 -9.19 -17.14 1.08
N PRO A 90 -9.77 -16.27 0.23
CA PRO A 90 -11.00 -16.58 -0.51
C PRO A 90 -10.85 -17.71 -1.54
N ARG A 91 -9.68 -17.84 -2.18
CA ARG A 91 -9.47 -18.82 -3.26
C ARG A 91 -9.43 -20.26 -2.75
N LEU A 92 -8.64 -20.55 -1.72
CA LEU A 92 -8.63 -21.89 -1.08
C LEU A 92 -9.75 -22.08 -0.05
N SER A 93 -10.52 -21.04 0.26
CA SER A 93 -11.58 -21.09 1.29
C SER A 93 -11.03 -21.59 2.61
N CYS A 94 -9.99 -20.91 3.10
CA CYS A 94 -9.32 -21.25 4.35
C CYS A 94 -9.02 -20.01 5.19
N GLN A 95 -8.68 -20.24 6.45
CA GLN A 95 -8.22 -19.23 7.38
C GLN A 95 -6.85 -19.62 7.94
N PHE A 96 -6.01 -18.64 8.23
CA PHE A 96 -4.67 -18.86 8.78
C PHE A 96 -4.26 -17.76 9.75
N SER A 97 -3.36 -18.07 10.69
CA SER A 97 -2.69 -17.06 11.52
C SER A 97 -1.36 -16.65 10.91
N TYR A 98 -0.90 -15.44 11.23
CA TYR A 98 0.39 -14.90 10.77
C TYR A 98 1.14 -14.32 11.97
N ASP A 99 2.44 -14.62 12.07
CA ASP A 99 3.34 -14.03 13.05
C ASP A 99 4.22 -12.96 12.37
N PRO A 100 3.96 -11.65 12.59
CA PRO A 100 4.71 -10.57 11.95
C PRO A 100 6.19 -10.54 12.30
N ILE A 101 6.59 -11.10 13.46
CA ILE A 101 7.99 -11.11 13.89
C ILE A 101 8.78 -12.19 13.16
N LYS A 102 8.16 -13.37 12.98
CA LYS A 102 8.78 -14.51 12.28
C LYS A 102 8.54 -14.46 10.77
N GLU A 103 7.67 -13.58 10.31
CA GLU A 103 7.16 -13.51 8.93
C GLU A 103 6.63 -14.88 8.46
N ALA A 104 5.95 -15.60 9.36
CA ALA A 104 5.59 -17.00 9.16
C ALA A 104 4.09 -17.22 9.30
N VAL A 105 3.56 -18.10 8.45
CA VAL A 105 2.19 -18.59 8.50
C VAL A 105 2.08 -19.66 9.58
N GLY A 106 1.04 -19.56 10.40
CA GLY A 106 0.67 -20.57 11.40
C GLY A 106 -0.26 -21.64 10.82
N ALA A 107 -1.23 -22.08 11.64
CA ALA A 107 -2.14 -23.14 11.23
C ALA A 107 -3.09 -22.66 10.11
N VAL A 108 -3.09 -23.36 8.97
CA VAL A 108 -4.06 -23.17 7.88
C VAL A 108 -5.20 -24.16 8.07
N THR A 109 -6.44 -23.66 8.13
CA THR A 109 -7.64 -24.48 8.36
C THR A 109 -8.72 -24.14 7.36
N ALA A 110 -9.40 -25.15 6.81
CA ALA A 110 -10.49 -24.95 5.87
C ALA A 110 -11.66 -24.22 6.56
N CYS A 111 -12.32 -23.31 5.82
CA CYS A 111 -13.55 -22.65 6.25
C CYS A 111 -14.66 -22.85 5.21
N PRO A 112 -15.94 -22.92 5.62
CA PRO A 112 -17.05 -23.07 4.68
C PRO A 112 -17.06 -21.94 3.64
N ARG A 113 -17.15 -22.31 2.36
CA ARG A 113 -17.27 -21.32 1.28
C ARG A 113 -18.68 -20.73 1.28
N PRO A 114 -18.84 -19.39 1.25
CA PRO A 114 -20.14 -18.78 1.02
C PRO A 114 -20.75 -19.22 -0.32
N THR A 115 -22.07 -19.28 -0.43
CA THR A 115 -22.77 -19.71 -1.65
C THR A 115 -23.69 -18.63 -2.22
N ASP A 116 -23.58 -17.42 -1.69
CA ASP A 116 -24.36 -16.26 -2.11
C ASP A 116 -23.96 -15.75 -3.51
N THR A 117 -24.76 -14.83 -4.04
CA THR A 117 -24.50 -14.18 -5.33
C THR A 117 -23.21 -13.36 -5.29
N THR A 118 -22.87 -12.78 -4.14
CA THR A 118 -21.64 -12.01 -3.94
C THR A 118 -20.40 -12.87 -4.10
N GLU A 119 -20.34 -14.10 -3.57
CA GLU A 119 -19.20 -15.00 -3.77
C GLU A 119 -19.04 -15.43 -5.22
N LYS A 120 -20.15 -15.66 -5.95
CA LYS A 120 -20.10 -15.96 -7.39
C LYS A 120 -19.49 -14.79 -8.17
N LEU A 121 -19.93 -13.56 -7.88
CA LEU A 121 -19.39 -12.35 -8.47
C LEU A 121 -17.91 -12.16 -8.10
N ARG A 122 -17.56 -12.30 -6.82
CA ARG A 122 -16.19 -12.21 -6.29
C ARG A 122 -15.27 -13.19 -7.02
N ALA A 123 -15.65 -14.46 -7.13
CA ALA A 123 -14.89 -15.48 -7.82
C ALA A 123 -14.74 -15.21 -9.33
N ALA A 124 -15.76 -14.67 -9.98
CA ALA A 124 -15.71 -14.30 -11.40
C ALA A 124 -14.75 -13.12 -11.66
N VAL A 125 -14.79 -12.08 -10.81
CA VAL A 125 -13.87 -10.94 -10.86
C VAL A 125 -12.44 -11.40 -10.59
N ASP A 126 -12.24 -12.19 -9.54
CA ASP A 126 -10.93 -12.70 -9.12
C ASP A 126 -10.25 -13.52 -10.22
N LYS A 127 -11.02 -14.35 -10.94
CA LYS A 127 -10.53 -15.10 -12.09
C LYS A 127 -10.03 -14.20 -13.22
N LYS A 128 -10.77 -13.13 -13.54
CA LYS A 128 -10.38 -12.17 -14.59
C LYS A 128 -9.13 -11.38 -14.18
N LEU A 129 -9.11 -10.85 -12.96
CA LEU A 129 -7.95 -10.15 -12.42
C LEU A 129 -6.73 -11.08 -12.35
N SER A 130 -6.89 -12.35 -11.99
CA SER A 130 -5.78 -13.30 -11.96
C SER A 130 -5.15 -13.50 -13.34
N GLN A 131 -5.98 -13.60 -14.38
CA GLN A 131 -5.50 -13.69 -15.77
C GLN A 131 -4.79 -12.42 -16.20
N TYR A 132 -5.34 -11.26 -15.87
CA TYR A 132 -4.72 -9.97 -16.15
C TYR A 132 -3.38 -9.81 -15.44
N VAL A 133 -3.32 -10.12 -14.13
CA VAL A 133 -2.09 -10.03 -13.35
C VAL A 133 -1.01 -10.94 -13.92
N TYR A 134 -1.36 -12.17 -14.31
CA TYR A 134 -0.43 -13.08 -14.99
C TYR A 134 0.15 -12.52 -16.29
N GLN A 135 -0.64 -11.75 -17.05
CA GLN A 135 -0.22 -11.19 -18.34
C GLN A 135 0.57 -9.87 -18.20
N HIS A 136 0.30 -9.08 -17.17
CA HIS A 136 0.83 -7.71 -17.04
C HIS A 136 1.89 -7.56 -15.93
N TYR A 137 1.94 -8.48 -14.95
CA TYR A 137 2.85 -8.42 -13.82
C TYR A 137 3.70 -9.69 -13.75
N GLN A 138 5.00 -9.55 -13.99
CA GLN A 138 5.93 -10.70 -14.00
C GLN A 138 5.95 -11.49 -12.67
N THR A 139 5.79 -10.77 -11.57
CA THR A 139 5.76 -11.26 -10.19
C THR A 139 4.65 -10.50 -9.46
N GLY A 140 3.42 -10.78 -9.89
CA GLY A 140 2.21 -10.16 -9.37
C GLY A 140 1.25 -11.15 -8.74
N LEU A 141 0.47 -10.66 -7.80
CA LEU A 141 -0.57 -11.38 -7.09
C LEU A 141 -1.82 -10.52 -7.04
N THR A 142 -2.99 -11.16 -7.06
CA THR A 142 -4.27 -10.52 -6.82
C THR A 142 -5.07 -11.30 -5.79
N SER A 143 -5.91 -10.59 -5.05
CA SER A 143 -6.94 -11.20 -4.22
C SER A 143 -8.18 -10.33 -4.18
N THR A 144 -9.33 -10.95 -4.41
CA THR A 144 -10.65 -10.31 -4.31
C THR A 144 -11.39 -10.83 -3.09
N PHE A 145 -11.85 -9.92 -2.24
CA PHE A 145 -12.56 -10.17 -0.99
C PHE A 145 -13.99 -9.65 -1.07
N ALA A 146 -14.94 -10.39 -0.48
CA ALA A 146 -16.28 -9.91 -0.22
C ALA A 146 -16.36 -9.40 1.23
N LEU A 147 -16.78 -8.14 1.40
CA LEU A 147 -16.85 -7.46 2.69
C LEU A 147 -18.31 -7.16 3.05
N GLY A 148 -18.63 -7.34 4.34
CA GLY A 148 -19.84 -6.79 4.96
C GLY A 148 -19.86 -5.26 4.88
N SER A 149 -21.03 -4.65 5.14
CA SER A 149 -21.33 -3.20 5.02
C SER A 149 -20.41 -2.22 5.81
N SER A 150 -19.31 -2.67 6.40
CA SER A 150 -18.35 -1.83 7.13
C SER A 150 -16.96 -1.96 6.52
N ILE A 151 -16.55 -0.95 5.75
CA ILE A 151 -15.14 -0.68 5.49
C ILE A 151 -14.59 -0.03 6.76
N PRO A 152 -13.53 -0.55 7.41
CA PRO A 152 -12.77 0.24 8.37
C PRO A 152 -12.12 1.38 7.60
N SER A 153 -12.56 2.61 7.86
CA SER A 153 -11.98 3.82 7.30
C SER A 153 -10.50 3.90 7.69
N VAL A 154 -9.60 3.96 6.71
CA VAL A 154 -8.23 4.44 6.91
C VAL A 154 -8.31 5.93 7.23
N ILE A 155 -7.60 6.31 8.28
CA ILE A 155 -7.56 7.60 8.96
C ILE A 155 -7.37 8.76 7.97
N ASP A 156 -8.29 9.71 7.99
CA ASP A 156 -8.15 11.02 7.35
C ASP A 156 -7.42 11.97 8.32
N GLU A 157 -6.40 12.66 7.84
CA GLU A 157 -5.62 13.61 8.61
C GLU A 157 -6.45 14.87 8.90
N GLY A 158 -6.58 15.20 10.18
CA GLY A 158 -6.74 16.58 10.65
C GLY A 158 -8.11 17.24 10.43
N SER A 159 -9.02 17.06 11.40
CA SER A 159 -9.89 18.18 11.79
C SER A 159 -10.06 18.23 13.31
N VAL A 160 -9.73 19.40 13.85
CA VAL A 160 -9.78 19.74 15.27
C VAL A 160 -11.23 20.05 15.64
N ALA A 161 -11.77 19.37 16.65
CA ALA A 161 -12.94 19.85 17.38
C ALA A 161 -12.83 19.48 18.87
N GLN A 162 -12.96 20.53 19.70
CA GLN A 162 -12.92 20.50 21.16
C GLN A 162 -14.14 19.78 21.79
N PRO A 163 -14.04 19.33 23.06
CA PRO A 163 -15.05 18.51 23.71
C PRO A 163 -16.20 19.32 24.31
N SER A 164 -17.41 18.76 24.29
CA SER A 164 -18.50 19.17 25.17
C SER A 164 -19.13 17.95 25.82
N GLU A 165 -19.00 17.87 27.15
CA GLU A 165 -19.71 16.94 28.04
C GLU A 165 -21.20 17.29 28.13
N SER A 166 -22.08 16.30 28.24
CA SER A 166 -23.01 16.13 29.37
C SER A 166 -24.05 15.02 29.15
N ASP A 167 -24.21 14.26 30.22
CA ASP A 167 -25.39 13.61 30.79
C ASP A 167 -26.21 12.56 30.02
N GLY A 168 -26.36 11.42 30.70
CA GLY A 168 -27.03 10.24 30.19
C GLY A 168 -28.53 10.18 30.43
N ASN A 169 -29.13 9.12 29.88
CA ASN A 169 -30.24 8.41 30.51
C ASN A 169 -30.40 7.04 29.86
N GLU A 170 -30.63 6.01 30.69
CA GLU A 170 -31.04 4.68 30.26
C GLU A 170 -32.46 4.73 29.71
N THR A 171 -32.71 4.10 28.56
CA THR A 171 -34.07 3.69 28.18
C THR A 171 -34.01 2.41 27.35
N GLN A 172 -34.57 1.33 27.91
CA GLN A 172 -34.91 0.10 27.20
C GLN A 172 -36.03 0.38 26.19
N ALA A 173 -35.87 -0.03 24.93
CA ALA A 173 -36.93 -0.69 24.15
C ALA A 173 -36.46 -1.09 22.75
N ASN A 174 -36.96 -2.26 22.35
CA ASN A 174 -37.24 -2.73 20.99
C ASN A 174 -36.14 -3.47 20.22
N GLU A 175 -36.15 -4.80 20.41
CA GLU A 175 -35.68 -5.78 19.43
C GLU A 175 -36.48 -5.61 18.12
N GLN A 176 -35.83 -5.04 17.10
CA GLN A 176 -36.22 -5.19 15.70
C GLN A 176 -35.29 -6.23 15.06
N PRO A 177 -35.80 -7.09 14.16
CA PRO A 177 -35.06 -8.23 13.64
C PRO A 177 -33.83 -7.78 12.84
N GLU A 178 -32.68 -8.37 13.16
CA GLU A 178 -31.43 -8.23 12.41
C GLU A 178 -31.68 -8.48 10.92
N MET A 179 -31.64 -7.42 10.10
CA MET A 179 -31.46 -7.58 8.66
C MET A 179 -30.10 -8.26 8.46
N GLN A 180 -30.13 -9.48 7.93
CA GLN A 180 -28.96 -10.22 7.50
C GLN A 180 -28.03 -9.31 6.71
N ASN A 181 -26.89 -8.99 7.31
CA ASN A 181 -25.87 -8.07 6.83
C ASN A 181 -25.10 -8.75 5.68
N GLN A 182 -25.75 -8.90 4.51
CA GLN A 182 -25.12 -9.51 3.35
C GLN A 182 -23.95 -8.64 2.88
N PRO A 183 -22.80 -9.24 2.52
CA PRO A 183 -21.68 -8.49 2.00
C PRO A 183 -22.06 -7.80 0.68
N SER A 184 -22.08 -6.46 0.71
CA SER A 184 -22.45 -5.60 -0.41
C SER A 184 -21.25 -5.01 -1.14
N THR A 185 -20.03 -5.23 -0.64
CA THR A 185 -18.82 -4.57 -1.12
C THR A 185 -17.77 -5.60 -1.53
N LEU A 186 -17.13 -5.36 -2.68
CA LEU A 186 -15.96 -6.12 -3.13
C LEU A 186 -14.70 -5.27 -2.96
N CYS A 187 -13.69 -5.82 -2.30
CA CYS A 187 -12.36 -5.24 -2.20
C CYS A 187 -11.38 -6.07 -3.03
N MET A 188 -10.65 -5.44 -3.95
CA MET A 188 -9.68 -6.08 -4.82
C MET A 188 -8.32 -5.45 -4.58
N HIS A 189 -7.32 -6.30 -4.35
CA HIS A 189 -5.93 -5.90 -4.23
C HIS A 189 -5.11 -6.52 -5.34
N ILE A 190 -4.29 -5.72 -6.00
CA ILE A 190 -3.25 -6.16 -6.94
C ILE A 190 -1.90 -5.69 -6.37
N VAL A 191 -0.96 -6.61 -6.23
CA VAL A 191 0.41 -6.31 -5.79
C VAL A 191 1.39 -6.87 -6.80
N GLY A 192 2.36 -6.05 -7.20
CA GLY A 192 3.45 -6.44 -8.09
C GLY A 192 4.78 -6.08 -7.46
N ASN A 193 5.61 -7.07 -7.16
CA ASN A 193 6.90 -6.85 -6.49
C ASN A 193 8.03 -7.20 -7.42
N LYS A 194 9.03 -6.32 -7.55
CA LYS A 194 10.26 -6.65 -8.27
C LYS A 194 11.44 -5.97 -7.60
N TYR A 195 12.38 -6.75 -7.12
CA TYR A 195 13.57 -6.22 -6.47
C TYR A 195 14.77 -7.11 -6.73
N ASN A 196 15.94 -6.49 -6.81
CA ASN A 196 17.23 -7.15 -6.86
C ASN A 196 18.18 -6.37 -5.96
N LEU A 197 18.16 -6.70 -4.67
CA LEU A 197 18.92 -5.99 -3.65
C LEU A 197 20.44 -6.10 -3.87
N ARG A 198 20.90 -7.19 -4.49
CA ARG A 198 22.31 -7.35 -4.89
C ARG A 198 22.72 -6.33 -5.95
N ASN A 199 21.78 -5.89 -6.79
CA ASN A 199 21.98 -4.83 -7.78
C ASN A 199 21.40 -3.49 -7.31
N PHE A 200 21.17 -3.32 -6.00
CA PHE A 200 20.81 -2.06 -5.36
C PHE A 200 19.50 -1.43 -5.84
N TRP A 201 18.48 -2.24 -6.17
CA TRP A 201 17.15 -1.68 -6.46
C TRP A 201 15.99 -2.54 -5.99
N ALA A 202 14.89 -1.86 -5.69
CA ALA A 202 13.60 -2.45 -5.36
C ALA A 202 12.45 -1.63 -5.94
N GLY A 203 11.35 -2.32 -6.22
CA GLY A 203 10.14 -1.75 -6.79
C GLY A 203 8.91 -2.53 -6.32
N ARG A 204 7.84 -1.79 -6.05
CA ARG A 204 6.55 -2.32 -5.67
C ARG A 204 5.44 -1.49 -6.30
N TRP A 205 4.48 -2.18 -6.89
CA TRP A 205 3.19 -1.68 -7.32
C TRP A 205 2.11 -2.24 -6.40
N ARG A 206 1.20 -1.39 -5.94
CA ARG A 206 0.02 -1.75 -5.15
C ARG A 206 -1.17 -1.04 -5.73
N SER A 207 -2.24 -1.78 -5.98
CA SER A 207 -3.53 -1.20 -6.36
C SER A 207 -4.63 -1.77 -5.49
N THR A 208 -5.49 -0.88 -5.01
CA THR A 208 -6.64 -1.19 -4.19
C THR A 208 -7.87 -0.61 -4.85
N TYR A 209 -8.84 -1.47 -5.12
CA TYR A 209 -10.13 -1.09 -5.68
C TYR A 209 -11.24 -1.58 -4.76
N VAL A 210 -12.19 -0.72 -4.46
CA VAL A 210 -13.37 -1.07 -3.67
C VAL A 210 -14.60 -0.72 -4.48
N VAL A 211 -15.48 -1.69 -4.68
CA VAL A 211 -16.71 -1.56 -5.47
C VAL A 211 -17.89 -1.87 -4.57
N ASP A 212 -18.83 -0.94 -4.51
CA ASP A 212 -20.15 -1.20 -3.95
C ASP A 212 -21.01 -1.86 -5.04
N VAL A 213 -21.41 -3.10 -4.78
CA VAL A 213 -22.16 -3.94 -5.73
C VAL A 213 -23.59 -3.40 -5.93
N ASN A 214 -24.19 -2.82 -4.89
CA ASN A 214 -25.55 -2.28 -4.93
C ASN A 214 -25.57 -0.93 -5.65
N ALA A 215 -24.61 -0.05 -5.33
CA ALA A 215 -24.47 1.24 -5.99
C ALA A 215 -23.88 1.12 -7.41
N ARG A 216 -23.32 -0.04 -7.77
CA ARG A 216 -22.62 -0.31 -9.03
C ARG A 216 -21.58 0.77 -9.34
N ALA A 217 -20.79 1.13 -8.34
CA ALA A 217 -19.80 2.18 -8.42
C ALA A 217 -18.55 1.81 -7.61
N PHE A 218 -17.39 2.29 -8.08
CA PHE A 218 -16.18 2.27 -7.25
C PHE A 218 -16.37 3.27 -6.11
N SER A 219 -16.16 2.84 -4.87
CA SER A 219 -16.06 3.74 -3.72
C SER A 219 -14.62 4.17 -3.47
N GLN A 220 -13.65 3.36 -3.92
CA GLN A 220 -12.23 3.66 -3.81
C GLN A 220 -11.46 3.06 -4.99
N ALA A 221 -10.50 3.82 -5.52
CA ALA A 221 -9.50 3.33 -6.47
C ALA A 221 -8.18 4.04 -6.17
N ARG A 222 -7.18 3.29 -5.72
CA ARG A 222 -5.89 3.82 -5.31
C ARG A 222 -4.78 2.99 -5.91
N ILE A 223 -3.89 3.63 -6.65
CA ILE A 223 -2.65 3.02 -7.15
C ILE A 223 -1.50 3.67 -6.41
N GLN A 224 -0.54 2.88 -5.94
CA GLN A 224 0.68 3.32 -5.28
C GLN A 224 1.88 2.57 -5.85
N ILE A 225 2.91 3.34 -6.19
CA ILE A 225 4.18 2.84 -6.70
C ILE A 225 5.27 3.33 -5.77
N GLN A 226 6.12 2.41 -5.36
CA GLN A 226 7.33 2.70 -4.62
C GLN A 226 8.51 2.09 -5.35
N SER A 227 9.53 2.89 -5.66
CA SER A 227 10.81 2.42 -6.17
C SER A 227 11.96 2.99 -5.35
N HIS A 228 13.01 2.21 -5.17
CA HIS A 228 14.20 2.56 -4.42
C HIS A 228 15.42 2.07 -5.18
N TYR A 229 16.36 2.97 -5.48
CA TYR A 229 17.67 2.67 -6.02
C TYR A 229 18.75 3.24 -5.09
N PHE A 230 19.71 2.41 -4.70
CA PHE A 230 20.63 2.71 -3.60
C PHE A 230 22.10 2.38 -3.89
N GLU A 231 22.51 2.41 -5.17
CA GLU A 231 23.92 2.28 -5.54
C GLU A 231 24.61 3.65 -5.45
N ASN A 232 25.56 3.79 -4.52
CA ASN A 232 26.32 5.04 -4.30
C ASN A 232 25.44 6.29 -4.03
N GLY A 233 24.23 6.09 -3.53
CA GLY A 233 23.25 7.14 -3.25
C GLY A 233 21.95 6.54 -2.71
N ASN A 234 20.94 7.38 -2.50
CA ASN A 234 19.59 6.94 -2.14
C ASN A 234 18.60 7.75 -2.99
N VAL A 235 17.99 7.09 -3.97
CA VAL A 235 16.97 7.66 -4.84
C VAL A 235 15.69 6.87 -4.68
N GLN A 236 14.63 7.54 -4.27
CA GLN A 236 13.32 6.93 -4.10
C GLN A 236 12.27 7.64 -4.94
N MET A 237 11.32 6.86 -5.44
CA MET A 237 10.12 7.35 -6.09
C MET A 237 8.91 6.83 -5.33
N PHE A 238 8.09 7.75 -4.86
CA PHE A 238 6.74 7.48 -4.36
C PHE A 238 5.77 8.17 -5.31
N ALA A 239 4.91 7.39 -5.95
CA ALA A 239 3.89 7.91 -6.85
C ALA A 239 2.55 7.28 -6.53
N GLY A 240 1.48 8.07 -6.55
CA GLY A 240 0.14 7.57 -6.35
C GLY A 240 -0.91 8.31 -7.17
N CYS A 241 -2.01 7.62 -7.44
CA CYS A 241 -3.17 8.17 -8.14
C CYS A 241 -4.43 8.00 -7.28
N GLN A 242 -5.18 9.08 -7.14
CA GLN A 242 -6.48 9.12 -6.45
C GLN A 242 -7.58 9.98 -7.11
N PRO A 243 -7.35 10.89 -8.10
CA PRO A 243 -8.33 11.95 -8.32
C PRO A 243 -9.65 11.52 -8.99
N ASP A 244 -9.66 10.50 -9.87
CA ASP A 244 -10.88 10.12 -10.60
C ASP A 244 -11.17 8.62 -10.45
N LEU A 245 -12.34 8.27 -9.91
CA LEU A 245 -12.77 6.89 -9.77
C LEU A 245 -13.10 6.28 -11.15
N PRO A 246 -12.77 5.01 -11.41
CA PRO A 246 -13.18 4.33 -12.63
C PRO A 246 -14.70 4.32 -12.77
N THR A 247 -15.20 4.51 -13.98
CA THR A 247 -16.65 4.48 -14.26
C THR A 247 -17.07 3.07 -14.69
N LEU A 248 -18.15 2.55 -14.11
CA LEU A 248 -18.76 1.28 -14.52
C LEU A 248 -19.85 1.54 -15.55
N ALA A 249 -19.74 0.90 -16.72
CA ALA A 249 -20.76 0.93 -17.77
C ALA A 249 -21.49 -0.42 -17.80
N VAL A 250 -22.50 -0.63 -16.94
CA VAL A 250 -23.18 -1.95 -16.84
C VAL A 250 -24.69 -1.84 -16.73
N ALA A 251 -25.39 -2.65 -17.52
CA ALA A 251 -26.85 -2.82 -17.45
C ALA A 251 -27.27 -4.02 -16.57
N THR A 252 -26.59 -5.17 -16.65
CA THR A 252 -27.00 -6.45 -16.01
C THR A 252 -25.96 -7.05 -15.06
N ASP A 253 -26.39 -7.93 -14.15
CA ASP A 253 -25.50 -8.55 -13.14
C ASP A 253 -24.47 -9.53 -13.75
N ASP A 254 -24.81 -10.17 -14.87
CA ASP A 254 -23.93 -11.13 -15.57
C ASP A 254 -22.74 -10.44 -16.26
N GLU A 255 -22.90 -9.16 -16.65
CA GLU A 255 -21.87 -8.36 -17.31
C GLU A 255 -20.95 -7.64 -16.31
N LEU A 256 -21.37 -7.55 -15.05
CA LEU A 256 -20.67 -6.81 -14.01
C LEU A 256 -19.20 -7.25 -13.80
N PRO A 257 -18.84 -8.55 -13.79
CA PRO A 257 -17.43 -8.94 -13.66
C PRO A 257 -16.54 -8.41 -14.80
N GLU A 258 -17.04 -8.41 -16.04
CA GLU A 258 -16.30 -7.94 -17.21
C GLU A 258 -16.12 -6.42 -17.18
N ALA A 259 -17.14 -5.70 -16.74
CA ALA A 259 -17.07 -4.26 -16.65
C ALA A 259 -16.19 -3.77 -15.51
N ILE A 260 -16.20 -4.43 -14.35
CA ILE A 260 -15.25 -4.13 -13.26
C ILE A 260 -13.82 -4.32 -13.75
N PHE A 261 -13.55 -5.45 -14.42
CA PHE A 261 -12.25 -5.72 -15.00
C PHE A 261 -11.86 -4.66 -16.05
N SER A 262 -12.74 -4.35 -17.00
CA SER A 262 -12.48 -3.37 -18.06
C SER A 262 -12.20 -1.98 -17.51
N ALA A 263 -12.94 -1.56 -16.47
CA ALA A 263 -12.74 -0.28 -15.80
C ALA A 263 -11.38 -0.22 -15.08
N ILE A 264 -11.01 -1.28 -14.36
CA ILE A 264 -9.68 -1.38 -13.71
C ILE A 264 -8.56 -1.37 -14.75
N HIS A 265 -8.69 -2.16 -15.82
CA HIS A 265 -7.71 -2.22 -16.89
C HIS A 265 -7.48 -0.85 -17.55
N ALA A 266 -8.57 -0.16 -17.93
CA ALA A 266 -8.47 1.17 -18.53
C ALA A 266 -7.86 2.19 -17.56
N TYR A 267 -8.19 2.10 -16.26
CA TYR A 267 -7.66 2.99 -15.22
C TYR A 267 -6.15 2.78 -14.99
N GLU A 268 -5.70 1.54 -14.87
CA GLU A 268 -4.27 1.23 -14.72
C GLU A 268 -3.46 1.63 -15.95
N GLN A 269 -3.97 1.37 -17.15
CA GLN A 269 -3.32 1.75 -18.40
C GLN A 269 -3.16 3.27 -18.50
N ALA A 270 -4.23 4.02 -18.23
CA ALA A 270 -4.18 5.48 -18.25
C ALA A 270 -3.19 6.04 -17.22
N TYR A 271 -3.11 5.44 -16.02
CA TYR A 271 -2.13 5.86 -15.02
C TYR A 271 -0.69 5.53 -15.43
N GLN A 272 -0.45 4.35 -16.02
CA GLN A 272 0.87 3.96 -16.50
C GLN A 272 1.36 4.91 -17.61
N ASP A 273 0.50 5.24 -18.57
CA ASP A 273 0.81 6.19 -19.65
C ASP A 273 1.14 7.58 -19.08
N ARG A 274 0.33 8.06 -18.13
CA ARG A 274 0.58 9.34 -17.43
C ARG A 274 1.90 9.35 -16.66
N LEU A 275 2.25 8.24 -15.99
CA LEU A 275 3.52 8.11 -15.26
C LEU A 275 4.71 8.19 -16.23
N TYR A 276 4.61 7.54 -17.38
CA TYR A 276 5.63 7.59 -18.42
C TYR A 276 5.82 9.00 -18.97
N GLU A 277 4.73 9.69 -19.31
CA GLU A 277 4.74 11.08 -19.77
C GLU A 277 5.34 12.03 -18.71
N THR A 278 4.92 11.90 -17.46
CA THR A 278 5.42 12.70 -16.34
C THR A 278 6.92 12.49 -16.14
N THR A 279 7.39 11.25 -16.23
CA THR A 279 8.83 10.92 -16.11
C THR A 279 9.64 11.55 -17.24
N ASN A 280 9.13 11.52 -18.47
CA ASN A 280 9.76 12.18 -19.62
C ASN A 280 9.80 13.70 -19.44
N LEU A 281 8.71 14.32 -18.95
CA LEU A 281 8.65 15.75 -18.68
C LEU A 281 9.66 16.17 -17.61
N LEU A 282 9.78 15.41 -16.52
CA LEU A 282 10.76 15.66 -15.47
C LEU A 282 12.19 15.60 -16.01
N ARG A 283 12.51 14.56 -16.80
CA ARG A 283 13.82 14.36 -17.43
C ARG A 283 14.19 15.52 -18.37
N ASP A 284 13.27 15.92 -19.23
CA ASP A 284 13.57 16.84 -20.33
C ASP A 284 13.32 18.31 -20.01
N GLY A 285 12.44 18.62 -19.06
CA GLY A 285 12.10 19.98 -18.63
C GLY A 285 12.67 20.32 -17.26
N THR A 286 12.06 19.77 -16.20
CA THR A 286 12.28 20.22 -14.81
C THR A 286 13.74 20.08 -14.35
N PHE A 287 14.38 18.93 -14.58
CA PHE A 287 15.77 18.74 -14.15
C PHE A 287 16.75 19.66 -14.89
N LYS A 288 16.51 19.96 -16.17
CA LYS A 288 17.36 20.90 -16.93
C LYS A 288 17.18 22.35 -16.46
N ALA A 289 15.98 22.70 -15.97
CA ALA A 289 15.70 24.01 -15.41
C ALA A 289 16.38 24.23 -14.04
N LEU A 290 16.47 23.19 -13.21
CA LEU A 290 17.15 23.24 -11.91
C LEU A 290 18.66 23.48 -12.04
N ARG A 291 19.33 22.68 -12.89
CA ARG A 291 20.77 22.82 -13.12
C ARG A 291 21.10 22.51 -14.57
N ARG A 292 21.64 23.53 -15.25
CA ARG A 292 22.13 23.37 -16.62
C ARG A 292 23.38 22.48 -16.62
N THR A 293 23.48 21.59 -17.61
CA THR A 293 24.69 20.78 -17.84
C THR A 293 25.91 21.65 -18.13
N LEU A 294 25.71 22.77 -18.83
CA LEU A 294 26.72 23.78 -19.10
C LEU A 294 26.15 25.19 -18.83
N PRO A 295 27.01 26.15 -18.47
CA PRO A 295 26.68 27.57 -18.49
C PRO A 295 26.04 28.01 -19.83
N ILE A 296 25.39 29.18 -19.84
CA ILE A 296 24.75 29.74 -21.04
C ILE A 296 25.74 29.83 -22.22
N THR A 297 27.01 30.11 -21.92
CA THR A 297 28.12 30.16 -22.88
C THR A 297 28.43 28.84 -23.56
N ARG A 298 27.86 27.71 -23.10
CA ARG A 298 28.14 26.34 -23.56
C ARG A 298 29.62 25.94 -23.41
N GLN A 299 30.31 26.53 -22.44
CA GLN A 299 31.70 26.22 -22.09
C GLN A 299 31.81 25.98 -20.59
N LYS A 300 32.79 25.17 -20.17
CA LYS A 300 33.11 25.00 -18.74
C LYS A 300 33.52 26.37 -18.15
N ILE A 301 33.28 26.55 -16.86
CA ILE A 301 33.69 27.76 -16.16
C ILE A 301 35.21 27.87 -16.22
N ASP A 302 35.68 29.02 -16.71
CA ASP A 302 37.07 29.43 -16.69
C ASP A 302 37.36 30.06 -15.31
N TRP A 303 37.89 29.25 -14.40
CA TRP A 303 38.10 29.66 -13.01
C TRP A 303 39.11 30.81 -12.89
N ASP A 304 40.11 30.89 -13.77
CA ASP A 304 41.11 31.96 -13.77
C ASP A 304 40.47 33.32 -14.09
N LYS A 305 39.53 33.34 -15.02
CA LYS A 305 38.72 34.54 -15.31
C LYS A 305 37.81 34.91 -14.14
N VAL A 306 37.18 33.93 -13.49
CA VAL A 306 36.28 34.22 -12.35
C VAL A 306 37.03 34.87 -11.18
N VAL A 307 38.25 34.42 -10.89
CA VAL A 307 39.09 34.99 -9.82
C VAL A 307 39.61 36.38 -10.19
N SER A 308 40.06 36.58 -11.43
CA SER A 308 40.60 37.86 -11.89
C SER A 308 39.55 38.97 -12.04
N TYR A 309 38.30 38.63 -12.39
CA TYR A 309 37.22 39.62 -12.48
C TYR A 309 36.88 40.27 -11.11
N LYS A 310 37.00 39.54 -10.00
CA LYS A 310 36.82 40.11 -8.65
C LYS A 310 37.92 41.13 -8.31
N LEU A 311 39.18 40.82 -8.64
CA LEU A 311 40.27 41.78 -8.47
C LEU A 311 40.09 43.03 -9.34
N GLY A 312 39.65 42.87 -10.59
CA GLY A 312 39.46 43.97 -11.52
C GLY A 312 38.41 44.99 -11.06
N SER A 313 37.30 44.54 -10.46
CA SER A 313 36.28 45.43 -9.89
C SER A 313 36.72 46.15 -8.62
N GLU A 314 37.59 45.55 -7.81
CA GLU A 314 38.15 46.21 -6.60
C GLU A 314 39.28 47.20 -6.94
N LEU A 315 40.01 46.97 -8.04
CA LEU A 315 41.04 47.87 -8.55
C LEU A 315 40.46 49.09 -9.30
N ALA A 316 39.25 48.99 -9.88
CA ALA A 316 38.59 50.09 -10.59
C ALA A 316 37.88 51.11 -9.67
N ASN A 317 37.72 50.79 -8.37
CA ASN A 317 37.11 51.66 -7.35
C ASN A 317 38.16 52.32 -6.40
N LYS A 318 39.41 52.43 -6.84
CA LYS A 318 40.46 53.24 -6.18
C LYS A 318 40.92 54.36 -7.10
#